data_AF-L0A9G6-F1
#
_entry.id   AF-L0A9G6-F1
#
_cell.length_a   1.000
_cell.length_b   1.000
_cell.length_c   1.000
_cell.angle_alpha   90.00
_cell.angle_beta   90.00
_cell.angle_gamma   90.00
#
_symmetry.space_group_name_H-M   'P 1'
#
loop_
_entity.id
_entity.type
_entity.pdbx_description
1 polymer ?
#
loop_
_entity_poly.entity_id
_entity_poly.type
_entity_poly.pdbx_seq_one_letter_code
_entity_poly.pdbx_strand_id
1 'polypeptide(L)'
;MNSRRDVLLNNIRQRLSYYRNLGADPLSLATGCAVKVDLLKVVYPAMEKIRPYLLSKNLRIAEREDADIFYADPESVEIKRKVLPLGENVDIDYKFDKEIRAIILIQVYQLSANEPEKFIKKVLPAYESICNCAPLINLGKGHSIVTPFREDEFMLADLISYDKGDKLVAANNDTMHIIDPTSLPSDYRQVSGSLSNSLNDLFVVGAYNNLKIAPVLNAPSDELREELYKNAKRFANEVGAKLLDIEQPKRGRLLLGATVLSSSNKKPPTFHDKADKGMKIITTRPLGELSPITTYLSTAIDESIIDELENKGIDIDQLEKIKEKAVNIISSPNKAMAEVIAKYLPDLNEEFSKEKHIVSATDVTGPGILVVWEQSKLTNTHIKLFDFPLLFPEISEFATENFLMPNATAGTNGGFIIIAPEEIHEDLIKDLKYKGYDPYIIGEIVEKGKQQVDAPKKIKKYILDQEIIDKFNLY
;
A
#
# COMPACT_ATOMS: atom_id res chain seq x y z
N MET A 1 -38.93 -8.45 -10.12
CA MET A 1 -37.45 -8.24 -10.16
C MET A 1 -37.07 -6.79 -9.90
N ASN A 2 -37.77 -5.78 -10.45
CA ASN A 2 -37.47 -4.35 -10.21
C ASN A 2 -37.35 -3.91 -8.75
N SER A 3 -38.22 -4.38 -7.84
CA SER A 3 -38.23 -3.87 -6.46
C SER A 3 -36.96 -4.18 -5.65
N ARG A 4 -36.20 -5.24 -5.98
CA ARG A 4 -34.97 -5.61 -5.26
C ARG A 4 -33.76 -4.84 -5.79
N ARG A 5 -33.67 -4.67 -7.11
CA ARG A 5 -32.67 -3.81 -7.77
C ARG A 5 -32.77 -2.39 -7.24
N ASP A 6 -33.98 -1.83 -7.19
CA ASP A 6 -34.21 -0.48 -6.70
C ASP A 6 -33.82 -0.32 -5.22
N VAL A 7 -34.13 -1.30 -4.38
CA VAL A 7 -33.75 -1.29 -2.96
C VAL A 7 -32.23 -1.35 -2.79
N LEU A 8 -31.54 -2.21 -3.54
CA LEU A 8 -30.08 -2.33 -3.47
C LEU A 8 -29.39 -1.02 -3.87
N LEU A 9 -29.78 -0.45 -5.02
CA LEU A 9 -29.21 0.79 -5.52
C LEU A 9 -29.47 1.96 -4.58
N ASN A 10 -30.68 2.05 -4.02
CA ASN A 10 -30.99 3.06 -3.01
C ASN A 10 -30.14 2.91 -1.75
N ASN A 11 -29.91 1.69 -1.28
CA ASN A 11 -29.03 1.43 -0.14
C ASN A 11 -27.59 1.86 -0.42
N ILE A 12 -27.05 1.57 -1.61
CA ILE A 12 -25.71 1.99 -2.01
C ILE A 12 -25.64 3.53 -2.06
N ARG A 13 -26.60 4.19 -2.72
CA ARG A 13 -26.65 5.66 -2.83
C ARG A 13 -26.75 6.35 -1.46
N GLN A 14 -27.56 5.80 -0.55
CA GLN A 14 -27.63 6.28 0.83
C GLN A 14 -26.29 6.11 1.56
N ARG A 15 -25.62 4.98 1.37
CA ARG A 15 -24.30 4.73 1.97
C ARG A 15 -23.22 5.66 1.44
N LEU A 16 -23.19 5.90 0.13
CA LEU A 16 -22.27 6.85 -0.51
C LEU A 16 -22.47 8.27 0.04
N SER A 17 -23.73 8.68 0.21
CA SER A 17 -24.09 9.97 0.81
C SER A 17 -23.66 10.04 2.27
N TYR A 18 -23.81 8.95 3.02
CA TYR A 18 -23.31 8.86 4.39
C TYR A 18 -21.79 9.04 4.46
N TYR A 19 -21.01 8.34 3.62
CA TYR A 19 -19.55 8.51 3.60
C TYR A 19 -19.11 9.94 3.25
N ARG A 20 -19.79 10.59 2.30
CA ARG A 20 -19.53 12.00 1.96
C ARG A 20 -19.69 12.91 3.17
N ASN A 21 -20.71 12.67 3.98
CA ASN A 21 -20.91 13.42 5.24
C ASN A 21 -19.80 13.14 6.28
N LEU A 22 -19.17 11.95 6.24
CA LEU A 22 -18.02 11.61 7.08
C LEU A 22 -16.68 12.13 6.53
N GLY A 23 -16.68 12.79 5.37
CA GLY A 23 -15.48 13.36 4.73
C GLY A 23 -14.74 12.43 3.76
N ALA A 24 -15.32 11.28 3.41
CA ALA A 24 -14.80 10.41 2.35
C ALA A 24 -15.69 10.57 1.11
N ASP A 25 -15.14 10.73 -0.10
CA ASP A 25 -15.95 10.78 -1.32
C ASP A 25 -15.76 9.50 -2.15
N PRO A 26 -16.59 8.46 -1.98
CA PRO A 26 -16.28 7.16 -2.57
C PRO A 26 -16.47 7.08 -4.09
N LEU A 27 -16.94 8.16 -4.74
CA LEU A 27 -17.17 8.22 -6.17
C LEU A 27 -16.13 9.06 -6.93
N SER A 28 -15.46 10.03 -6.29
CA SER A 28 -14.24 10.63 -6.86
C SER A 28 -13.00 9.75 -6.64
N LEU A 29 -13.15 8.74 -5.78
CA LEU A 29 -12.13 7.80 -5.37
C LEU A 29 -12.45 6.45 -6.02
N ALA A 30 -11.71 6.06 -7.05
CA ALA A 30 -11.54 4.63 -7.31
C ALA A 30 -11.08 4.02 -5.97
N THR A 31 -11.87 3.12 -5.40
CA THR A 31 -11.68 2.60 -4.04
C THR A 31 -10.22 2.19 -3.79
N GLY A 32 -9.63 2.59 -2.66
CA GLY A 32 -8.24 2.28 -2.29
C GLY A 32 -7.25 3.45 -2.44
N CYS A 33 -6.09 3.21 -3.05
CA CYS A 33 -4.90 4.10 -3.11
C CYS A 33 -5.08 5.43 -3.89
N ALA A 34 -6.28 5.77 -4.37
CA ALA A 34 -6.53 6.92 -5.25
C ALA A 34 -6.53 8.29 -4.53
N VAL A 35 -6.39 8.32 -3.20
CA VAL A 35 -6.23 9.57 -2.42
C VAL A 35 -4.79 10.09 -2.39
N LYS A 36 -3.84 9.45 -3.07
CA LYS A 36 -2.42 9.84 -3.04
C LYS A 36 -2.19 11.16 -3.78
N VAL A 37 -1.33 12.02 -3.22
CA VAL A 37 -0.78 13.16 -3.96
C VAL A 37 0.04 12.61 -5.13
N ASP A 38 -0.05 13.23 -6.32
CA ASP A 38 0.72 12.80 -7.49
C ASP A 38 2.22 12.83 -7.18
N LEU A 39 2.82 11.63 -7.12
CA LEU A 39 4.20 11.46 -6.71
C LEU A 39 5.17 12.07 -7.74
N LEU A 40 4.89 11.86 -9.03
CA LEU A 40 5.79 12.26 -10.12
C LEU A 40 5.72 13.76 -10.39
N LYS A 41 4.51 14.34 -10.34
CA LYS A 41 4.30 15.75 -10.68
C LYS A 41 4.45 16.68 -9.49
N VAL A 42 4.22 16.20 -8.26
CA VAL A 42 4.14 17.06 -7.06
C VAL A 42 5.12 16.63 -5.99
N VAL A 43 4.98 15.43 -5.42
CA VAL A 43 5.73 15.05 -4.22
C VAL A 43 7.24 14.97 -4.48
N TYR A 44 7.69 14.21 -5.50
CA TYR A 44 9.12 14.04 -5.75
C TYR A 44 9.79 15.36 -6.14
N PRO A 45 9.27 16.15 -7.10
CA PRO A 45 9.87 17.46 -7.41
C PRO A 45 9.88 18.40 -6.21
N ALA A 46 8.87 18.32 -5.33
CA ALA A 46 8.84 19.11 -4.10
C ALA A 46 9.93 18.67 -3.11
N MET A 47 10.06 17.37 -2.87
CA MET A 47 11.03 16.81 -1.92
C MET A 47 12.46 17.00 -2.39
N GLU A 48 12.75 16.85 -3.69
CA GLU A 48 14.05 17.15 -4.28
C GLU A 48 14.49 18.61 -4.02
N LYS A 49 13.55 19.56 -4.17
CA LYS A 49 13.83 20.99 -3.94
C LYS A 49 14.16 21.31 -2.48
N ILE A 50 13.47 20.70 -1.52
CA ILE A 50 13.66 21.02 -0.09
C ILE A 50 14.68 20.13 0.61
N ARG A 51 15.06 18.98 0.04
CA ARG A 51 16.00 18.01 0.63
C ARG A 51 17.33 18.66 1.08
N PRO A 52 18.02 19.50 0.29
CA PRO A 52 19.27 20.12 0.74
C PRO A 52 19.07 21.07 1.93
N TYR A 53 17.95 21.79 1.94
CA TYR A 53 17.60 22.69 3.03
C TYR A 53 17.31 21.92 4.32
N LEU A 54 16.48 20.87 4.25
CA LEU A 54 16.17 20.03 5.40
C LEU A 54 17.41 19.32 5.96
N LEU A 55 18.32 18.89 5.09
CA LEU A 55 19.60 18.32 5.51
C LEU A 55 20.43 19.33 6.32
N SER A 56 20.44 20.61 5.93
CA SER A 56 21.10 21.68 6.71
C SER A 56 20.43 21.95 8.07
N LYS A 57 19.23 21.41 8.28
CA LYS A 57 18.43 21.50 9.52
C LYS A 57 18.39 20.16 10.27
N ASN A 58 19.35 19.26 10.05
CA ASN A 58 19.46 17.96 10.71
C ASN A 58 18.36 16.95 10.34
N LEU A 59 17.68 17.12 9.20
CA LEU A 59 16.72 16.13 8.68
C LEU A 59 17.21 15.55 7.36
N ARG A 60 17.58 14.27 7.38
CA ARG A 60 17.98 13.50 6.20
C ARG A 60 16.77 12.74 5.66
N ILE A 61 16.40 13.01 4.41
CA ILE A 61 15.41 12.22 3.68
C ILE A 61 16.11 11.02 3.05
N ALA A 62 15.62 9.81 3.35
CA ALA A 62 16.16 8.58 2.78
C ALA A 62 15.86 8.44 1.27
N GLU A 63 16.48 7.44 0.66
CA GLU A 63 16.13 6.99 -0.69
C GLU A 63 14.81 6.21 -0.69
N ARG A 64 14.20 6.04 -1.87
CA ARG A 64 12.92 5.35 -2.02
C ARG A 64 13.10 3.85 -1.85
N GLU A 65 12.45 3.29 -0.85
CA GLU A 65 12.30 1.85 -0.59
C GLU A 65 10.85 1.58 -0.15
N ASP A 66 10.40 0.33 -0.22
CA ASP A 66 9.03 -0.05 0.17
C ASP A 66 8.78 0.15 1.67
N ALA A 67 9.81 -0.06 2.49
CA ALA A 67 9.80 0.18 3.94
C ALA A 67 11.11 0.82 4.39
N ASP A 68 11.08 1.54 5.52
CA ASP A 68 12.29 2.00 6.19
C ASP A 68 12.95 0.84 6.95
N ILE A 69 14.15 0.45 6.54
CA ILE A 69 14.86 -0.71 7.09
C ILE A 69 16.13 -0.27 7.81
N PHE A 70 16.31 -0.74 9.05
CA PHE A 70 17.46 -0.36 9.86
C PHE A 70 17.81 -1.35 10.96
N TYR A 71 19.06 -1.30 11.43
CA TYR A 71 19.52 -2.11 12.55
C TYR A 71 19.14 -1.48 13.89
N ALA A 72 18.50 -2.26 14.75
CA ALA A 72 18.10 -1.85 16.10
C ALA A 72 17.87 -3.06 17.01
N ASP A 73 17.84 -2.83 18.32
CA ASP A 73 17.20 -3.77 19.24
C ASP A 73 15.67 -3.58 19.15
N PRO A 74 14.88 -4.56 18.65
CA PRO A 74 13.45 -4.40 18.44
C PRO A 74 12.66 -4.05 19.71
N GLU A 75 13.13 -4.48 20.87
CA GLU A 75 12.46 -4.22 22.15
C GLU A 75 12.63 -2.76 22.59
N SER A 76 13.77 -2.15 22.27
CA SER A 76 14.08 -0.74 22.55
C SER A 76 13.33 0.26 21.65
N VAL A 77 12.65 -0.21 20.60
CA VAL A 77 12.00 0.66 19.62
C VAL A 77 10.73 1.28 20.21
N GLU A 78 10.75 2.59 20.37
CA GLU A 78 9.65 3.41 20.87
C GLU A 78 9.20 4.44 19.84
N ILE A 79 7.89 4.66 19.74
CA ILE A 79 7.30 5.66 18.86
C ILE A 79 6.72 6.79 19.70
N LYS A 80 7.07 8.02 19.33
CA LYS A 80 6.43 9.24 19.83
C LYS A 80 5.82 10.00 18.67
N ARG A 81 4.49 10.08 18.66
CA ARG A 81 3.72 10.74 17.61
C ARG A 81 3.54 12.22 17.90
N LYS A 82 3.57 13.03 16.85
CA LYS A 82 3.04 14.39 16.84
C LYS A 82 2.12 14.61 15.65
N VAL A 83 1.01 15.31 15.90
CA VAL A 83 0.10 15.79 14.87
C VAL A 83 0.27 17.29 14.74
N LEU A 84 0.87 17.72 13.64
CA LEU A 84 1.27 19.10 13.37
C LEU A 84 0.33 19.73 12.33
N PRO A 85 -0.03 21.02 12.48
CA PRO A 85 -0.71 21.74 11.41
C PRO A 85 0.21 21.90 10.20
N LEU A 86 -0.37 22.01 9.00
CA LEU A 86 0.38 22.39 7.79
C LEU A 86 0.40 23.91 7.62
N GLY A 87 1.51 24.43 7.08
CA GLY A 87 1.70 25.86 6.79
C GLY A 87 2.14 26.70 7.98
N GLU A 88 2.29 26.10 9.16
CA GLU A 88 2.70 26.77 10.39
C GLU A 88 3.83 25.98 11.06
N ASN A 89 4.76 26.70 11.70
CA ASN A 89 5.83 26.10 12.50
C ASN A 89 5.37 26.06 13.96
N VAL A 90 5.54 24.91 14.61
CA VAL A 90 5.14 24.66 15.99
C VAL A 90 6.35 24.19 16.78
N ASP A 91 6.60 24.81 17.94
CA ASP A 91 7.64 24.36 18.85
C ASP A 91 7.26 23.01 19.47
N ILE A 92 8.16 22.03 19.34
CA ILE A 92 7.97 20.70 19.94
C ILE A 92 8.60 20.67 21.34
N ASP A 93 7.79 20.22 22.30
CA ASP A 93 8.02 20.27 23.74
C ASP A 93 8.98 19.21 24.29
N TYR A 94 9.66 18.47 23.41
CA TYR A 94 10.65 17.47 23.82
C TYR A 94 11.80 17.37 22.83
N LYS A 95 12.92 16.85 23.36
CA LYS A 95 14.12 16.56 22.60
C LYS A 95 14.59 15.13 22.87
N PHE A 96 15.20 14.55 21.86
CA PHE A 96 15.95 13.32 21.94
C PHE A 96 17.44 13.65 21.98
N ASP A 97 18.19 12.92 22.77
CA ASP A 97 19.64 13.12 22.91
C ASP A 97 20.44 12.29 21.87
N LYS A 98 19.75 11.52 21.04
CA LYS A 98 20.31 10.61 20.03
C LYS A 98 19.66 10.80 18.67
N GLU A 99 20.32 10.27 17.64
CA GLU A 99 19.75 10.13 16.30
C GLU A 99 18.46 9.31 16.35
N ILE A 100 17.44 9.75 15.63
CA ILE A 100 16.15 9.08 15.54
C ILE A 100 15.76 8.84 14.09
N ARG A 101 14.69 8.07 13.92
CA ARG A 101 13.99 7.91 12.65
C ARG A 101 12.64 8.60 12.69
N ALA A 102 12.12 8.95 11.53
CA ALA A 102 10.79 9.51 11.38
C ALA A 102 10.05 8.79 10.25
N ILE A 103 8.79 8.51 10.50
CA ILE A 103 7.81 8.09 9.50
C ILE A 103 6.72 9.14 9.47
N ILE A 104 6.40 9.65 8.28
CA ILE A 104 5.51 10.80 8.13
C ILE A 104 4.29 10.44 7.28
N LEU A 105 3.13 10.90 7.74
CA LEU A 105 1.91 11.00 6.97
C LEU A 105 1.55 12.47 6.77
N ILE A 106 1.25 12.87 5.54
CA ILE A 106 0.77 14.21 5.21
C ILE A 106 -0.63 14.08 4.62
N GLN A 107 -1.60 14.73 5.22
CA GLN A 107 -2.90 14.96 4.62
C GLN A 107 -2.99 16.43 4.23
N VAL A 108 -3.12 16.71 2.92
CA VAL A 108 -3.04 18.07 2.37
C VAL A 108 -4.29 18.40 1.56
N TYR A 109 -4.72 19.65 1.58
CA TYR A 109 -5.89 20.11 0.83
C TYR A 109 -5.59 20.01 -0.65
N GLN A 110 -6.52 19.44 -1.43
CA GLN A 110 -6.32 19.11 -2.85
C GLN A 110 -5.79 20.29 -3.68
N LEU A 111 -6.22 21.54 -3.41
CA LEU A 111 -5.76 22.72 -4.15
C LEU A 111 -4.33 23.15 -3.80
N SER A 112 -3.79 22.64 -2.69
CA SER A 112 -2.39 22.81 -2.30
C SER A 112 -1.50 21.66 -2.80
N ALA A 113 -2.09 20.61 -3.37
CA ALA A 113 -1.43 19.37 -3.76
C ALA A 113 -1.36 19.19 -5.29
N ASN A 114 -1.57 20.25 -6.06
CA ASN A 114 -1.58 20.23 -7.53
C ASN A 114 -0.26 20.69 -8.15
N GLU A 115 0.61 21.37 -7.39
CA GLU A 115 1.89 21.94 -7.84
C GLU A 115 2.95 21.78 -6.74
N PRO A 116 4.21 21.45 -7.09
CA PRO A 116 5.29 21.28 -6.11
C PRO A 116 5.46 22.45 -5.15
N GLU A 117 5.42 23.69 -5.63
CA GLU A 117 5.66 24.91 -4.86
C GLU A 117 4.58 25.15 -3.80
N LYS A 118 3.31 24.90 -4.17
CA LYS A 118 2.19 25.00 -3.22
C LYS A 118 2.28 23.92 -2.16
N PHE A 119 2.66 22.71 -2.55
CA PHE A 119 2.86 21.60 -1.62
C PHE A 119 3.99 21.92 -0.64
N ILE A 120 5.16 22.39 -1.13
CA ILE A 120 6.29 22.83 -0.29
C ILE A 120 5.83 23.87 0.75
N LYS A 121 5.10 24.90 0.32
CA LYS A 121 4.63 25.98 1.21
C LYS A 121 3.79 25.45 2.37
N LYS A 122 3.08 24.33 2.18
CA LYS A 122 2.29 23.68 3.23
C LYS A 122 3.14 22.79 4.13
N VAL A 123 4.01 21.96 3.56
CA VAL A 123 4.67 20.91 4.34
C VAL A 123 5.95 21.38 5.02
N LEU A 124 6.67 22.35 4.44
CA LEU A 124 7.98 22.77 4.94
C LEU A 124 7.94 23.28 6.40
N PRO A 125 6.99 24.14 6.82
CA PRO A 125 6.94 24.59 8.22
C PRO A 125 6.75 23.46 9.24
N ALA A 126 5.98 22.43 8.87
CA ALA A 126 5.78 21.25 9.71
C ALA A 126 7.05 20.38 9.78
N TYR A 127 7.80 20.25 8.69
CA TYR A 127 9.13 19.63 8.70
C TYR A 127 10.12 20.40 9.59
N GLU A 128 10.13 21.72 9.50
CA GLU A 128 10.99 22.57 10.35
C GLU A 128 10.68 22.39 11.85
N SER A 129 9.39 22.20 12.19
CA SER A 129 8.94 21.96 13.56
C SER A 129 9.63 20.74 14.19
N ILE A 130 9.81 19.66 13.41
CA ILE A 130 10.47 18.43 13.90
C ILE A 130 12.00 18.49 13.85
N CYS A 131 12.60 19.33 13.02
CA CYS A 131 14.06 19.41 12.85
C CYS A 131 14.84 19.66 14.16
N ASN A 132 14.20 20.32 15.13
CA ASN A 132 14.82 20.65 16.42
C ASN A 132 14.66 19.58 17.49
N CYS A 133 13.97 18.48 17.19
CA CYS A 133 13.69 17.41 18.17
C CYS A 133 14.88 16.49 18.43
N ALA A 134 15.86 16.39 17.54
CA ALA A 134 16.98 15.48 17.69
C ALA A 134 18.25 16.02 16.99
N PRO A 135 19.46 15.55 17.37
CA PRO A 135 20.69 15.90 16.67
C PRO A 135 20.69 15.53 15.18
N LEU A 136 19.99 14.46 14.81
CA LEU A 136 19.77 14.02 13.44
C LEU A 136 18.47 13.22 13.36
N ILE A 137 17.67 13.49 12.33
CA ILE A 137 16.43 12.77 12.03
C ILE A 137 16.56 12.14 10.66
N ASN A 138 16.36 10.83 10.58
CA ASN A 138 16.24 10.12 9.31
C ASN A 138 14.77 9.93 8.98
N LEU A 139 14.29 10.66 7.97
CA LEU A 139 12.98 10.40 7.40
C LEU A 139 13.08 9.17 6.49
N GLY A 140 12.62 8.04 7.01
CA GLY A 140 12.68 6.75 6.33
C GLY A 140 11.56 6.53 5.33
N LYS A 141 10.33 6.95 5.67
CA LYS A 141 9.14 6.79 4.83
C LYS A 141 8.21 7.99 4.97
N GLY A 142 7.59 8.35 3.86
CA GLY A 142 6.59 9.41 3.79
C GLY A 142 5.38 8.94 2.98
N HIS A 143 4.18 9.15 3.50
CA HIS A 143 2.92 8.95 2.80
C HIS A 143 2.20 10.28 2.67
N SER A 144 1.59 10.56 1.52
CA SER A 144 0.91 11.84 1.27
C SER A 144 -0.43 11.61 0.59
N ILE A 145 -1.50 12.08 1.22
CA ILE A 145 -2.87 11.98 0.74
C ILE A 145 -3.53 13.36 0.59
N VAL A 146 -4.53 13.45 -0.27
CA VAL A 146 -5.35 14.63 -0.46
C VAL A 146 -6.63 14.58 0.35
N THR A 147 -7.08 15.76 0.78
CA THR A 147 -8.42 15.98 1.33
C THR A 147 -9.10 17.13 0.60
N PRO A 148 -10.43 17.08 0.38
CA PRO A 148 -11.19 18.22 -0.12
C PRO A 148 -11.52 19.24 0.99
N PHE A 149 -11.12 19.01 2.24
CA PHE A 149 -11.37 19.89 3.39
C PHE A 149 -10.08 20.53 3.89
N ARG A 150 -10.09 21.85 4.07
CA ARG A 150 -8.88 22.60 4.43
C ARG A 150 -8.55 22.45 5.92
N GLU A 151 -9.57 22.31 6.75
CA GLU A 151 -9.50 22.12 8.20
C GLU A 151 -8.88 20.76 8.61
N ASP A 152 -8.83 19.82 7.67
CA ASP A 152 -8.29 18.47 7.84
C ASP A 152 -6.83 18.33 7.39
N GLU A 153 -6.18 19.44 7.02
CA GLU A 153 -4.76 19.41 6.67
C GLU A 153 -3.89 19.17 7.92
N PHE A 154 -3.04 18.15 7.89
CA PHE A 154 -2.07 17.91 8.96
C PHE A 154 -0.86 17.11 8.46
N MET A 155 0.22 17.20 9.24
CA MET A 155 1.34 16.25 9.21
C MET A 155 1.27 15.41 10.49
N LEU A 156 1.29 14.09 10.36
CA LEU A 156 1.54 13.18 11.46
C LEU A 156 2.97 12.68 11.36
N ALA A 157 3.77 12.95 12.38
CA ALA A 157 5.16 12.53 12.48
C ALA A 157 5.30 11.51 13.60
N ASP A 158 5.59 10.27 13.23
CA ASP A 158 5.98 9.21 14.15
C ASP A 158 7.50 9.20 14.30
N LEU A 159 7.98 9.76 15.41
CA LEU A 159 9.39 9.84 15.76
C LEU A 159 9.80 8.57 16.50
N ILE A 160 10.72 7.83 15.92
CA ILE A 160 11.13 6.50 16.34
C ILE A 160 12.51 6.58 16.98
N SER A 161 12.56 6.33 18.28
CA SER A 161 13.82 6.20 19.03
C SER A 161 14.12 4.72 19.27
N TYR A 162 15.40 4.37 19.25
CA TYR A 162 15.85 2.97 19.35
C TYR A 162 17.29 2.92 19.84
N ASP A 163 17.68 1.79 20.42
CA ASP A 163 19.07 1.47 20.72
C ASP A 163 19.64 0.61 19.59
N LYS A 164 20.97 0.68 19.40
CA LYS A 164 21.66 -0.12 18.41
C LYS A 164 21.51 -1.60 18.76
N GLY A 165 21.21 -2.41 17.75
CA GLY A 165 21.13 -3.86 17.86
C GLY A 165 21.56 -4.53 16.57
N ASP A 166 21.51 -5.86 16.57
CA ASP A 166 21.96 -6.71 15.47
C ASP A 166 20.81 -7.23 14.60
N LYS A 167 19.55 -6.91 14.94
CA LYS A 167 18.36 -7.27 14.15
C LYS A 167 17.95 -6.14 13.23
N LEU A 168 17.30 -6.51 12.13
CA LEU A 168 16.64 -5.52 11.27
C LEU A 168 15.25 -5.20 11.82
N VAL A 169 14.90 -3.93 11.74
CA VAL A 169 13.57 -3.39 11.97
C VAL A 169 13.11 -2.77 10.66
N ALA A 170 11.91 -3.13 10.24
CA ALA A 170 11.22 -2.54 9.10
C ALA A 170 10.06 -1.68 9.63
N ALA A 171 9.92 -0.47 9.11
CA ALA A 171 8.86 0.46 9.48
C ALA A 171 8.16 1.03 8.25
N ASN A 172 6.84 1.16 8.32
CA ASN A 172 6.03 1.71 7.25
C ASN A 172 4.88 2.56 7.80
N ASN A 173 4.34 3.45 6.98
CA ASN A 173 3.04 4.06 7.17
C ASN A 173 2.26 4.01 5.86
N ASP A 174 0.99 3.61 5.96
CA ASP A 174 0.02 3.81 4.89
C ASP A 174 -1.35 4.13 5.50
N THR A 175 -2.15 4.87 4.76
CA THR A 175 -3.50 5.25 5.14
C THR A 175 -4.41 5.34 3.93
N MET A 176 -5.67 5.02 4.15
CA MET A 176 -6.77 5.11 3.19
C MET A 176 -8.02 5.62 3.90
N HIS A 177 -9.02 6.06 3.14
CA HIS A 177 -10.30 6.44 3.74
C HIS A 177 -11.16 5.21 4.05
N ILE A 178 -11.33 4.32 3.06
CA ILE A 178 -12.19 3.13 3.13
C ILE A 178 -11.78 2.09 2.08
N ILE A 179 -12.22 0.85 2.28
CA ILE A 179 -12.06 -0.27 1.35
C ILE A 179 -13.37 -0.56 0.63
N ASP A 180 -14.46 -0.69 1.40
CA ASP A 180 -15.78 -1.01 0.86
C ASP A 180 -16.81 0.08 1.20
N PRO A 181 -17.07 1.04 0.32
CA PRO A 181 -18.08 2.08 0.52
C PRO A 181 -19.53 1.59 0.55
N THR A 182 -19.80 0.31 0.38
CA THR A 182 -21.15 -0.27 0.51
C THR A 182 -21.42 -0.79 1.92
N SER A 183 -20.35 -1.07 2.67
CA SER A 183 -20.38 -1.49 4.06
C SER A 183 -20.39 -0.29 5.02
N LEU A 184 -20.72 -0.52 6.30
CA LEU A 184 -20.63 0.51 7.35
C LEU A 184 -19.16 0.92 7.61
N PRO A 185 -18.89 2.16 8.02
CA PRO A 185 -17.53 2.58 8.40
C PRO A 185 -16.97 1.77 9.58
N SER A 186 -17.84 1.29 10.46
CA SER A 186 -17.49 0.46 11.61
C SER A 186 -17.38 -1.04 11.29
N ASP A 187 -17.58 -1.45 10.03
CA ASP A 187 -17.29 -2.82 9.61
C ASP A 187 -15.82 -3.13 9.92
N TYR A 188 -15.59 -4.25 10.59
CA TYR A 188 -14.27 -4.76 10.95
C TYR A 188 -13.31 -4.77 9.75
N ARG A 189 -13.82 -5.10 8.56
CA ARG A 189 -13.05 -5.22 7.32
C ARG A 189 -12.42 -3.92 6.86
N GLN A 190 -13.03 -2.77 7.16
CA GLN A 190 -12.44 -1.45 6.88
C GLN A 190 -11.13 -1.27 7.66
N VAL A 191 -11.14 -1.65 8.93
CA VAL A 191 -9.97 -1.54 9.81
C VAL A 191 -8.97 -2.63 9.50
N SER A 192 -9.39 -3.88 9.37
CA SER A 192 -8.46 -4.99 9.14
C SER A 192 -7.75 -4.85 7.80
N GLY A 193 -8.41 -4.41 6.74
CA GLY A 193 -7.73 -4.21 5.46
C GLY A 193 -6.85 -2.96 5.39
N SER A 194 -7.19 -1.86 6.10
CA SER A 194 -6.31 -0.68 6.14
C SER A 194 -5.04 -0.95 6.93
N LEU A 195 -5.16 -1.68 8.04
CA LEU A 195 -4.01 -2.17 8.81
C LEU A 195 -3.22 -3.24 8.05
N SER A 196 -3.89 -4.16 7.34
CA SER A 196 -3.21 -5.15 6.50
C SER A 196 -2.42 -4.50 5.37
N ASN A 197 -3.00 -3.49 4.71
CA ASN A 197 -2.30 -2.70 3.70
C ASN A 197 -1.06 -2.00 4.26
N SER A 198 -1.16 -1.42 5.46
CA SER A 198 0.01 -0.81 6.14
C SER A 198 1.11 -1.84 6.42
N LEU A 199 0.72 -3.05 6.84
CA LEU A 199 1.63 -4.17 7.12
C LEU A 199 2.24 -4.81 5.87
N ASN A 200 1.62 -4.64 4.71
CA ASN A 200 1.99 -5.36 3.49
C ASN A 200 3.44 -5.06 3.07
N ASP A 201 3.85 -3.79 3.16
CA ASP A 201 5.23 -3.33 2.88
C ASP A 201 6.26 -3.93 3.85
N LEU A 202 5.86 -4.35 5.07
CA LEU A 202 6.74 -5.08 5.98
C LEU A 202 6.81 -6.57 5.62
N PHE A 203 5.68 -7.13 5.24
CA PHE A 203 5.55 -8.54 4.90
C PHE A 203 6.28 -8.91 3.61
N VAL A 204 6.29 -8.01 2.62
CA VAL A 204 7.02 -8.22 1.36
C VAL A 204 8.53 -8.33 1.58
N VAL A 205 9.08 -7.63 2.57
CA VAL A 205 10.50 -7.72 2.94
C VAL A 205 10.81 -8.84 3.92
N GLY A 206 9.83 -9.70 4.22
CA GLY A 206 9.99 -10.84 5.13
C GLY A 206 10.01 -10.47 6.61
N ALA A 207 9.59 -9.26 7.00
CA ALA A 207 9.52 -8.83 8.39
C ALA A 207 8.12 -9.08 8.97
N TYR A 208 8.01 -10.10 9.85
CA TYR A 208 6.72 -10.49 10.45
C TYR A 208 6.79 -10.74 11.97
N ASN A 209 7.95 -10.57 12.61
CA ASN A 209 8.14 -10.77 14.05
C ASN A 209 8.01 -9.46 14.81
N ASN A 210 7.65 -9.52 16.11
CA ASN A 210 7.53 -8.36 17.00
C ASN A 210 6.69 -7.22 16.40
N LEU A 211 5.55 -7.57 15.81
CA LEU A 211 4.68 -6.61 15.14
C LEU A 211 4.18 -5.55 16.13
N LYS A 212 4.35 -4.28 15.79
CA LYS A 212 3.82 -3.13 16.52
C LYS A 212 2.93 -2.33 15.57
N ILE A 213 1.74 -1.93 16.02
CA ILE A 213 0.79 -1.14 15.23
C ILE A 213 0.50 0.14 16.01
N ALA A 214 0.91 1.29 15.47
CA ALA A 214 0.49 2.62 15.91
C ALA A 214 -0.66 3.10 15.00
N PRO A 215 -1.92 2.81 15.36
CA PRO A 215 -3.05 3.03 14.47
C PRO A 215 -3.21 4.53 14.19
N VAL A 216 -3.61 4.87 12.97
CA VAL A 216 -4.00 6.21 12.54
C VAL A 216 -5.49 6.15 12.24
N LEU A 217 -6.29 6.51 13.24
CA LEU A 217 -7.75 6.47 13.19
C LEU A 217 -8.30 7.87 13.40
N ASN A 218 -9.07 8.33 12.44
CA ASN A 218 -9.83 9.57 12.52
C ASN A 218 -11.28 9.28 12.13
N ALA A 219 -12.21 9.97 12.80
CA ALA A 219 -13.64 9.83 12.57
C ALA A 219 -14.37 11.09 13.06
N PRO A 220 -15.57 11.40 12.52
CA PRO A 220 -16.36 12.56 12.93
C PRO A 220 -17.02 12.46 14.30
N SER A 221 -17.21 11.26 14.84
CA SER A 221 -17.79 11.05 16.16
C SER A 221 -16.89 10.19 17.04
N ASP A 222 -16.98 10.43 18.35
CA ASP A 222 -16.25 9.65 19.35
C ASP A 222 -16.71 8.20 19.39
N GLU A 223 -18.01 7.94 19.21
CA GLU A 223 -18.59 6.60 19.12
C GLU A 223 -17.96 5.77 18.00
N LEU A 224 -17.88 6.34 16.77
CA LEU A 224 -17.25 5.65 15.65
C LEU A 224 -15.75 5.46 15.90
N ARG A 225 -15.06 6.46 16.47
CA ARG A 225 -13.65 6.36 16.83
C ARG A 225 -13.38 5.22 17.82
N GLU A 226 -14.24 5.04 18.81
CA GLU A 226 -14.16 3.92 19.75
C GLU A 226 -14.39 2.56 19.08
N GLU A 227 -15.36 2.46 18.16
CA GLU A 227 -15.60 1.23 17.40
C GLU A 227 -14.41 0.88 16.50
N LEU A 228 -13.85 1.85 15.78
CA LEU A 228 -12.66 1.67 14.95
C LEU A 228 -11.46 1.21 15.80
N TYR A 229 -11.27 1.78 16.99
CA TYR A 229 -10.21 1.38 17.90
C TYR A 229 -10.41 -0.04 18.46
N LYS A 230 -11.66 -0.42 18.80
CA LYS A 230 -12.00 -1.80 19.20
C LYS A 230 -11.67 -2.79 18.09
N ASN A 231 -12.00 -2.47 16.84
CA ASN A 231 -11.67 -3.27 15.67
C ASN A 231 -10.14 -3.36 15.45
N ALA A 232 -9.41 -2.26 15.63
CA ALA A 232 -7.95 -2.26 15.52
C ALA A 232 -7.30 -3.15 16.59
N LYS A 233 -7.80 -3.11 17.82
CA LYS A 233 -7.36 -3.99 18.91
C LYS A 233 -7.65 -5.46 18.62
N ARG A 234 -8.84 -5.76 18.10
CA ARG A 234 -9.21 -7.11 17.66
C ARG A 234 -8.23 -7.61 16.59
N PHE A 235 -8.01 -6.83 15.53
CA PHE A 235 -7.10 -7.19 14.45
C PHE A 235 -5.66 -7.39 14.95
N ALA A 236 -5.15 -6.47 15.76
CA ALA A 236 -3.81 -6.58 16.35
C ALA A 236 -3.64 -7.90 17.12
N ASN A 237 -4.63 -8.31 17.92
CA ASN A 237 -4.61 -9.60 18.60
C ASN A 237 -4.61 -10.79 17.62
N GLU A 238 -5.44 -10.74 16.57
CA GLU A 238 -5.53 -11.80 15.56
C GLU A 238 -4.19 -12.03 14.83
N VAL A 239 -3.42 -10.96 14.56
CA VAL A 239 -2.11 -11.06 13.89
C VAL A 239 -0.94 -11.23 14.85
N GLY A 240 -1.18 -11.21 16.16
CA GLY A 240 -0.14 -11.27 17.20
C GLY A 240 0.72 -10.01 17.26
N ALA A 241 0.13 -8.84 17.02
CA ALA A 241 0.79 -7.54 17.11
C ALA A 241 0.45 -6.80 18.42
N LYS A 242 1.40 -6.00 18.89
CA LYS A 242 1.19 -5.02 19.96
C LYS A 242 0.54 -3.77 19.37
N LEU A 243 -0.71 -3.51 19.73
CA LEU A 243 -1.34 -2.21 19.47
C LEU A 243 -0.76 -1.16 20.43
N LEU A 244 -0.28 -0.05 19.89
CA LEU A 244 0.26 1.07 20.64
C LEU A 244 -0.84 2.09 20.93
N ASP A 245 -0.98 2.45 22.19
CA ASP A 245 -1.86 3.54 22.63
C ASP A 245 -1.13 4.87 22.43
N ILE A 246 -1.47 5.58 21.36
CA ILE A 246 -0.77 6.77 20.91
C ILE A 246 -1.75 7.81 20.37
N GLU A 247 -1.31 9.07 20.32
CA GLU A 247 -2.10 10.19 19.85
C GLU A 247 -2.76 9.92 18.48
N GLN A 248 -4.01 10.35 18.32
CA GLN A 248 -4.78 10.21 17.09
C GLN A 248 -5.01 11.60 16.47
N PRO A 249 -5.16 11.73 15.13
CA PRO A 249 -5.30 13.04 14.47
C PRO A 249 -6.44 13.92 15.00
N LYS A 250 -7.57 13.31 15.40
CA LYS A 250 -8.78 14.00 15.91
C LYS A 250 -9.24 15.20 15.05
N ARG A 251 -9.09 15.11 13.72
CA ARG A 251 -9.52 16.14 12.76
C ARG A 251 -10.98 15.98 12.32
N GLY A 252 -11.67 14.93 12.74
CA GLY A 252 -13.12 14.83 12.60
C GLY A 252 -13.61 14.28 11.26
N ARG A 253 -12.75 13.71 10.40
CA ARG A 253 -13.15 12.99 9.19
C ARG A 253 -12.53 11.61 9.15
N LEU A 254 -13.14 10.72 8.36
CA LEU A 254 -12.75 9.32 8.31
C LEU A 254 -11.34 9.17 7.70
N LEU A 255 -10.43 8.57 8.46
CA LEU A 255 -9.09 8.16 8.00
C LEU A 255 -8.70 6.89 8.75
N LEU A 256 -8.20 5.89 8.02
CA LEU A 256 -7.83 4.58 8.55
C LEU A 256 -6.45 4.19 8.05
N GLY A 257 -5.65 3.60 8.93
CA GLY A 257 -4.34 3.05 8.59
C GLY A 257 -3.48 2.95 9.83
N ALA A 258 -2.17 2.85 9.64
CA ALA A 258 -1.24 2.81 10.75
C ALA A 258 0.18 3.13 10.32
N THR A 259 0.97 3.58 11.29
CA THR A 259 2.40 3.31 11.27
C THR A 259 2.63 1.94 11.88
N VAL A 260 3.37 1.10 11.20
CA VAL A 260 3.62 -0.28 11.60
C VAL A 260 5.12 -0.55 11.66
N LEU A 261 5.51 -1.44 12.57
CA LEU A 261 6.87 -1.92 12.68
C LEU A 261 6.91 -3.43 12.83
N SER A 262 7.96 -4.02 12.31
CA SER A 262 8.30 -5.42 12.50
C SER A 262 9.81 -5.57 12.58
N SER A 263 10.27 -6.72 13.07
CA SER A 263 11.68 -7.09 13.07
C SER A 263 11.93 -8.36 12.27
N SER A 264 13.16 -8.49 11.79
CA SER A 264 13.66 -9.64 11.05
C SER A 264 15.09 -9.97 11.45
N ASN A 265 15.40 -11.25 11.46
CA ASN A 265 16.76 -11.80 11.54
C ASN A 265 17.29 -12.21 10.16
N LYS A 266 16.61 -11.78 9.10
CA LYS A 266 16.94 -12.04 7.69
C LYS A 266 17.21 -10.74 6.96
N LYS A 267 18.11 -10.76 5.98
CA LYS A 267 18.32 -9.64 5.05
C LYS A 267 17.08 -9.48 4.15
N PRO A 268 16.67 -8.26 3.79
CA PRO A 268 15.52 -8.05 2.90
C PRO A 268 15.80 -8.55 1.48
N PRO A 269 14.77 -8.86 0.67
CA PRO A 269 14.90 -9.27 -0.72
C PRO A 269 15.22 -8.07 -1.62
N THR A 270 16.38 -7.45 -1.43
CA THR A 270 16.85 -6.30 -2.23
C THR A 270 18.14 -6.61 -2.97
N PHE A 271 18.33 -7.88 -3.35
CA PHE A 271 19.53 -8.38 -4.05
C PHE A 271 19.46 -8.12 -5.56
N HIS A 272 18.97 -6.95 -5.98
CA HIS A 272 18.64 -6.67 -7.38
C HIS A 272 19.81 -6.88 -8.35
N ASP A 273 21.06 -6.69 -7.90
CA ASP A 273 22.27 -6.93 -8.68
C ASP A 273 22.52 -8.42 -8.96
N LYS A 274 21.88 -9.33 -8.21
CA LYS A 274 21.97 -10.78 -8.35
C LYS A 274 20.94 -11.38 -9.32
N ALA A 275 19.96 -10.59 -9.77
CA ALA A 275 19.05 -11.02 -10.83
C ALA A 275 19.83 -11.38 -12.10
N ASP A 276 19.41 -12.46 -12.74
CA ASP A 276 20.12 -13.07 -13.86
C ASP A 276 19.17 -13.84 -14.78
N LYS A 277 19.65 -14.16 -15.98
CA LYS A 277 18.89 -14.94 -16.96
C LYS A 277 18.41 -16.27 -16.38
N GLY A 278 17.18 -16.66 -16.70
CA GLY A 278 16.56 -17.92 -16.33
C GLY A 278 15.66 -17.84 -15.09
N MET A 279 15.93 -16.89 -14.19
CA MET A 279 15.17 -16.68 -12.97
C MET A 279 13.68 -16.44 -13.25
N LYS A 280 12.83 -16.98 -12.37
CA LYS A 280 11.36 -16.98 -12.54
C LYS A 280 10.74 -15.79 -11.83
N ILE A 281 9.74 -15.20 -12.49
CA ILE A 281 8.87 -14.19 -11.92
C ILE A 281 7.62 -14.90 -11.43
N ILE A 282 7.35 -14.84 -10.13
CA ILE A 282 6.28 -15.59 -9.47
C ILE A 282 5.35 -14.61 -8.79
N THR A 283 4.04 -14.74 -8.99
CA THR A 283 3.05 -14.08 -8.12
C THR A 283 2.61 -15.04 -7.02
N THR A 284 2.32 -14.54 -5.81
CA THR A 284 1.83 -15.37 -4.71
C THR A 284 0.36 -15.76 -4.84
N ARG A 285 -0.43 -14.97 -5.58
CA ARG A 285 -1.84 -15.22 -5.91
C ARG A 285 -2.28 -14.43 -7.16
N PRO A 286 -3.44 -14.71 -7.76
CA PRO A 286 -4.03 -13.82 -8.76
C PRO A 286 -4.32 -12.42 -8.18
N LEU A 287 -4.33 -11.41 -9.04
CA LEU A 287 -4.30 -9.98 -8.68
C LEU A 287 -5.58 -9.25 -9.13
N GLY A 288 -5.67 -7.92 -8.97
CA GLY A 288 -6.79 -7.12 -9.48
C GLY A 288 -7.97 -7.01 -8.51
N GLU A 289 -7.70 -6.97 -7.20
CA GLU A 289 -8.70 -6.93 -6.13
C GLU A 289 -9.66 -5.73 -6.24
N LEU A 290 -9.23 -4.62 -6.85
CA LEU A 290 -10.05 -3.40 -6.93
C LEU A 290 -11.10 -3.41 -8.04
N SER A 291 -10.94 -4.27 -9.05
CA SER A 291 -11.86 -4.30 -10.19
C SER A 291 -13.31 -4.62 -9.79
N PRO A 292 -13.59 -5.69 -9.03
CA PRO A 292 -14.94 -5.97 -8.57
C PRO A 292 -15.59 -4.86 -7.76
N ILE A 293 -14.81 -4.20 -6.91
CA ILE A 293 -15.30 -3.15 -6.02
C ILE A 293 -15.69 -1.93 -6.86
N THR A 294 -14.84 -1.54 -7.79
CA THR A 294 -15.09 -0.38 -8.67
C THR A 294 -16.26 -0.63 -9.61
N THR A 295 -16.35 -1.82 -10.22
CA THR A 295 -17.48 -2.19 -11.08
C THR A 295 -18.78 -2.18 -10.29
N TYR A 296 -18.82 -2.79 -9.10
CA TYR A 296 -20.02 -2.80 -8.27
C TYR A 296 -20.48 -1.40 -7.88
N LEU A 297 -19.55 -0.51 -7.53
CA LEU A 297 -19.89 0.87 -7.18
C LEU A 297 -20.40 1.68 -8.36
N SER A 298 -19.84 1.44 -9.53
CA SER A 298 -20.26 2.12 -10.75
C SER A 298 -21.73 1.85 -11.07
N THR A 299 -22.26 0.66 -10.74
CA THR A 299 -23.69 0.34 -10.91
C THR A 299 -24.63 1.27 -10.13
N ALA A 300 -24.18 1.86 -9.02
CA ALA A 300 -24.97 2.80 -8.22
C ALA A 300 -25.00 4.21 -8.81
N ILE A 301 -24.01 4.54 -9.64
CA ILE A 301 -23.90 5.80 -10.38
C ILE A 301 -24.69 5.70 -11.68
N ASP A 302 -24.46 4.63 -12.44
CA ASP A 302 -25.03 4.39 -13.74
C ASP A 302 -25.66 2.99 -13.80
N GLU A 303 -27.00 2.97 -13.88
CA GLU A 303 -27.78 1.73 -13.88
C GLU A 303 -27.65 0.97 -15.21
N SER A 304 -27.20 1.61 -16.29
CA SER A 304 -26.99 0.94 -17.59
C SER A 304 -25.87 -0.11 -17.52
N ILE A 305 -24.91 0.07 -16.60
CA ILE A 305 -23.85 -0.90 -16.31
C ILE A 305 -24.43 -2.24 -15.87
N ILE A 306 -25.56 -2.23 -15.14
CA ILE A 306 -26.24 -3.47 -14.74
C ILE A 306 -26.74 -4.21 -15.98
N ASP A 307 -27.36 -3.50 -16.91
CA ASP A 307 -27.91 -4.09 -18.13
C ASP A 307 -26.77 -4.64 -19.02
N GLU A 308 -25.63 -3.95 -19.09
CA GLU A 308 -24.43 -4.42 -19.79
C GLU A 308 -23.80 -5.68 -19.16
N LEU A 309 -23.76 -5.75 -17.83
CA LEU A 309 -23.29 -6.94 -17.11
C LEU A 309 -24.22 -8.13 -17.32
N GLU A 310 -25.53 -7.92 -17.23
CA GLU A 310 -26.55 -8.95 -17.46
C GLU A 310 -26.46 -9.49 -18.90
N ASN A 311 -26.18 -8.63 -19.89
CA ASN A 311 -25.92 -9.05 -21.28
C ASN A 311 -24.66 -9.92 -21.42
N LYS A 312 -23.69 -9.78 -20.51
CA LYS A 312 -22.50 -10.66 -20.41
C LYS A 312 -22.73 -11.89 -19.52
N GLY A 313 -23.95 -12.08 -19.01
CA GLY A 313 -24.32 -13.22 -18.17
C GLY A 313 -23.90 -13.09 -16.71
N ILE A 314 -23.59 -11.88 -16.24
CA ILE A 314 -23.23 -11.61 -14.84
C ILE A 314 -24.36 -10.79 -14.22
N ASP A 315 -25.14 -11.40 -13.34
CA ASP A 315 -26.17 -10.66 -12.60
C ASP A 315 -25.58 -9.88 -11.40
N ILE A 316 -26.36 -8.96 -10.87
CA ILE A 316 -25.94 -8.08 -9.77
C ILE A 316 -25.64 -8.85 -8.46
N ASP A 317 -26.35 -9.96 -8.20
CA ASP A 317 -26.13 -10.80 -7.01
C ASP A 317 -24.78 -11.55 -7.12
N GLN A 318 -24.40 -11.96 -8.32
CA GLN A 318 -23.10 -12.54 -8.63
C GLN A 318 -21.99 -11.51 -8.47
N LEU A 319 -22.17 -10.28 -8.99
CA LEU A 319 -21.19 -9.20 -8.82
C LEU A 319 -20.98 -8.86 -7.34
N GLU A 320 -22.05 -8.77 -6.55
CA GLU A 320 -21.95 -8.55 -5.10
C GLU A 320 -21.12 -9.64 -4.41
N LYS A 321 -21.36 -10.92 -4.72
CA LYS A 321 -20.56 -12.03 -4.18
C LYS A 321 -19.09 -11.96 -4.58
N ILE A 322 -18.79 -11.53 -5.81
CA ILE A 322 -17.42 -11.34 -6.28
C ILE A 322 -16.74 -10.18 -5.52
N LYS A 323 -17.44 -9.05 -5.37
CA LYS A 323 -16.98 -7.92 -4.54
C LYS A 323 -16.69 -8.38 -3.10
N GLU A 324 -17.59 -9.11 -2.47
CA GLU A 324 -17.40 -9.62 -1.10
C GLU A 324 -16.16 -10.50 -0.97
N LYS A 325 -15.88 -11.36 -1.95
CA LYS A 325 -14.63 -12.13 -2.01
C LYS A 325 -13.41 -11.24 -2.07
N ALA A 326 -13.41 -10.22 -2.95
CA ALA A 326 -12.31 -9.27 -3.07
C ALA A 326 -12.07 -8.51 -1.76
N VAL A 327 -13.12 -7.99 -1.13
CA VAL A 327 -13.02 -7.28 0.17
C VAL A 327 -12.44 -8.19 1.24
N ASN A 328 -12.85 -9.44 1.33
CA ASN A 328 -12.30 -10.39 2.31
C ASN A 328 -10.82 -10.69 2.07
N ILE A 329 -10.38 -10.76 0.80
CA ILE A 329 -8.97 -10.91 0.42
C ILE A 329 -8.16 -9.68 0.87
N ILE A 330 -8.62 -8.47 0.54
CA ILE A 330 -7.98 -7.20 0.94
C ILE A 330 -7.92 -7.08 2.47
N SER A 331 -8.93 -7.59 3.17
CA SER A 331 -9.08 -7.50 4.63
C SER A 331 -8.22 -8.51 5.40
N SER A 332 -7.53 -9.41 4.69
CA SER A 332 -6.73 -10.49 5.27
C SER A 332 -5.23 -10.16 5.25
N PRO A 333 -4.50 -10.37 6.35
CA PRO A 333 -3.08 -10.04 6.42
C PRO A 333 -2.22 -11.05 5.67
N ASN A 334 -1.22 -10.58 4.91
CA ASN A 334 -0.26 -11.43 4.18
C ASN A 334 0.89 -11.96 5.07
N LYS A 335 0.66 -12.11 6.38
CA LYS A 335 1.68 -12.55 7.35
C LYS A 335 2.27 -13.93 7.00
N ALA A 336 1.42 -14.87 6.59
CA ALA A 336 1.88 -16.20 6.21
C ALA A 336 2.70 -16.20 4.90
N MET A 337 2.48 -15.23 3.99
CA MET A 337 3.39 -15.02 2.85
C MET A 337 4.75 -14.54 3.35
N ALA A 338 4.79 -13.60 4.29
CA ALA A 338 6.04 -13.09 4.88
C ALA A 338 6.88 -14.19 5.53
N GLU A 339 6.25 -15.14 6.22
CA GLU A 339 6.92 -16.32 6.81
C GLU A 339 7.60 -17.17 5.73
N VAL A 340 6.93 -17.38 4.59
CA VAL A 340 7.51 -18.11 3.46
C VAL A 340 8.64 -17.31 2.82
N ILE A 341 8.44 -16.02 2.56
CA ILE A 341 9.48 -15.14 2.04
C ILE A 341 10.74 -15.20 2.91
N ALA A 342 10.60 -15.02 4.22
CA ALA A 342 11.71 -15.02 5.16
C ALA A 342 12.49 -16.34 5.18
N LYS A 343 11.84 -17.48 4.91
CA LYS A 343 12.51 -18.78 4.78
C LYS A 343 13.56 -18.78 3.66
N TYR A 344 13.30 -18.04 2.59
CA TYR A 344 14.18 -17.92 1.41
C TYR A 344 15.01 -16.63 1.42
N LEU A 345 15.26 -16.05 2.60
CA LEU A 345 16.16 -14.91 2.76
C LEU A 345 17.43 -15.32 3.52
N PRO A 346 18.60 -14.72 3.22
CA PRO A 346 19.82 -15.00 3.96
C PRO A 346 19.71 -14.53 5.40
N ASP A 347 20.35 -15.25 6.32
CA ASP A 347 20.62 -14.69 7.65
C ASP A 347 21.47 -13.42 7.55
N LEU A 348 21.46 -12.57 8.58
CA LEU A 348 22.16 -11.27 8.55
C LEU A 348 23.68 -11.39 8.33
N ASN A 349 24.28 -12.51 8.71
CA ASN A 349 25.69 -12.84 8.50
C ASN A 349 25.93 -13.77 7.29
N GLU A 350 24.89 -14.19 6.57
CA GLU A 350 24.98 -15.08 5.42
C GLU A 350 25.05 -14.29 4.10
N GLU A 351 25.84 -14.76 3.14
CA GLU A 351 25.85 -14.19 1.79
C GLU A 351 24.70 -14.72 0.94
N PHE A 352 24.33 -13.97 -0.10
CA PHE A 352 23.32 -14.42 -1.05
C PHE A 352 23.79 -15.71 -1.77
N SER A 353 22.85 -16.64 -2.02
CA SER A 353 23.08 -17.90 -2.74
C SER A 353 21.87 -18.24 -3.58
N LYS A 354 22.09 -18.54 -4.86
CA LYS A 354 21.00 -18.91 -5.79
C LYS A 354 20.30 -20.21 -5.39
N GLU A 355 20.99 -21.10 -4.68
CA GLU A 355 20.45 -22.39 -4.21
C GLU A 355 19.52 -22.28 -3.00
N LYS A 356 19.39 -21.09 -2.40
CA LYS A 356 18.60 -20.89 -1.16
C LYS A 356 17.75 -19.63 -1.15
N HIS A 357 18.17 -18.59 -1.86
CA HIS A 357 17.67 -17.24 -1.62
C HIS A 357 16.93 -16.65 -2.82
N ILE A 358 15.80 -16.00 -2.55
CA ILE A 358 15.11 -15.17 -3.54
C ILE A 358 15.87 -13.86 -3.75
N VAL A 359 15.74 -13.29 -4.94
CA VAL A 359 16.46 -12.08 -5.33
C VAL A 359 15.72 -10.82 -4.91
N SER A 360 14.43 -10.77 -5.24
CA SER A 360 13.58 -9.60 -5.05
C SER A 360 12.16 -10.01 -4.71
N ALA A 361 11.47 -9.19 -3.92
CA ALA A 361 10.03 -9.27 -3.73
C ALA A 361 9.45 -7.86 -3.67
N THR A 362 8.29 -7.66 -4.29
CA THR A 362 7.52 -6.41 -4.28
C THR A 362 6.05 -6.74 -4.13
N ASP A 363 5.28 -5.87 -3.50
CA ASP A 363 3.84 -6.04 -3.43
C ASP A 363 3.16 -5.45 -4.68
N VAL A 364 1.91 -5.86 -4.92
CA VAL A 364 1.11 -5.37 -6.04
C VAL A 364 -0.09 -4.60 -5.49
N THR A 365 -0.03 -3.27 -5.55
CA THR A 365 -1.13 -2.40 -5.09
C THR A 365 -1.65 -1.53 -6.24
N GLY A 366 -1.72 -0.21 -6.04
CA GLY A 366 -2.30 0.73 -7.00
C GLY A 366 -1.72 0.66 -8.42
N PRO A 367 -0.39 0.54 -8.61
CA PRO A 367 0.20 0.44 -9.94
C PRO A 367 -0.14 -0.85 -10.70
N GLY A 368 -0.61 -1.91 -10.02
CA GLY A 368 -0.92 -3.20 -10.66
C GLY A 368 0.28 -3.78 -11.40
N ILE A 369 0.08 -4.23 -12.63
CA ILE A 369 1.11 -4.83 -13.49
C ILE A 369 2.37 -3.97 -13.68
N LEU A 370 2.27 -2.65 -13.52
CA LEU A 370 3.41 -1.73 -13.70
C LEU A 370 4.58 -2.06 -12.77
N VAL A 371 4.32 -2.69 -11.63
CA VAL A 371 5.37 -3.14 -10.69
C VAL A 371 6.37 -4.10 -11.36
N VAL A 372 5.96 -4.90 -12.35
CA VAL A 372 6.90 -5.76 -13.11
C VAL A 372 7.90 -4.92 -13.90
N TRP A 373 7.43 -3.82 -14.50
CA TRP A 373 8.30 -2.89 -15.20
C TRP A 373 9.26 -2.19 -14.23
N GLU A 374 8.79 -1.78 -13.05
CA GLU A 374 9.65 -1.23 -12.00
C GLU A 374 10.73 -2.25 -11.57
N GLN A 375 10.37 -3.53 -11.40
CA GLN A 375 11.33 -4.59 -11.11
C GLN A 375 12.38 -4.77 -12.23
N SER A 376 12.00 -4.64 -13.51
CA SER A 376 12.94 -4.69 -14.64
C SER A 376 14.00 -3.56 -14.56
N LYS A 377 13.60 -2.40 -14.03
CA LYS A 377 14.47 -1.24 -13.81
C LYS A 377 15.44 -1.47 -12.67
N LEU A 378 14.92 -1.87 -11.51
CA LEU A 378 15.70 -2.12 -10.30
C LEU A 378 16.75 -3.21 -10.52
N THR A 379 16.36 -4.31 -11.16
CA THR A 379 17.24 -5.45 -11.43
C THR A 379 18.14 -5.28 -12.65
N ASN A 380 17.92 -4.23 -13.44
CA ASN A 380 18.56 -4.05 -14.74
C ASN A 380 18.43 -5.28 -15.66
N THR A 381 17.20 -5.77 -15.86
CA THR A 381 16.93 -7.00 -16.62
C THR A 381 15.79 -6.87 -17.61
N HIS A 382 15.81 -7.76 -18.61
CA HIS A 382 14.72 -7.93 -19.56
C HIS A 382 13.83 -9.07 -19.06
N ILE A 383 12.60 -8.73 -18.72
CA ILE A 383 11.59 -9.68 -18.23
C ILE A 383 10.65 -10.02 -19.38
N LYS A 384 10.36 -11.31 -19.56
CA LYS A 384 9.28 -11.78 -20.44
C LYS A 384 8.15 -12.34 -19.60
N LEU A 385 6.99 -11.71 -19.63
CA LEU A 385 5.78 -12.20 -19.00
C LEU A 385 5.06 -13.19 -19.91
N PHE A 386 4.67 -14.34 -19.35
CA PHE A 386 3.80 -15.34 -19.99
C PHE A 386 2.31 -15.01 -19.77
N ASP A 387 1.99 -14.50 -18.58
CA ASP A 387 0.64 -14.15 -18.16
C ASP A 387 0.68 -13.10 -17.05
N PHE A 388 -0.48 -12.54 -16.72
CA PHE A 388 -0.72 -11.77 -15.51
C PHE A 388 -2.08 -12.17 -14.94
N PRO A 389 -2.13 -13.15 -14.01
CA PRO A 389 -3.38 -13.75 -13.57
C PRO A 389 -4.18 -12.78 -12.71
N LEU A 390 -5.48 -12.64 -13.02
CA LEU A 390 -6.43 -11.81 -12.28
C LEU A 390 -7.41 -12.69 -11.51
N LEU A 391 -7.83 -12.25 -10.33
CA LEU A 391 -8.82 -12.94 -9.49
C LEU A 391 -10.16 -13.12 -10.21
N PHE A 392 -10.55 -12.10 -10.97
CA PHE A 392 -11.83 -12.04 -11.68
C PHE A 392 -11.62 -11.43 -13.08
N PRO A 393 -11.05 -12.21 -14.03
CA PRO A 393 -10.63 -11.68 -15.32
C PRO A 393 -11.80 -11.13 -16.14
N GLU A 394 -12.98 -11.75 -16.07
CA GLU A 394 -14.20 -11.28 -16.76
C GLU A 394 -14.65 -9.89 -16.27
N ILE A 395 -14.59 -9.67 -14.95
CA ILE A 395 -14.93 -8.36 -14.35
C ILE A 395 -13.86 -7.32 -14.66
N SER A 396 -12.59 -7.72 -14.70
CA SER A 396 -11.48 -6.85 -15.05
C SER A 396 -11.54 -6.38 -16.51
N GLU A 397 -11.88 -7.30 -17.42
CA GLU A 397 -12.11 -6.99 -18.83
C GLU A 397 -13.32 -6.06 -18.98
N PHE A 398 -14.44 -6.37 -18.31
CA PHE A 398 -15.62 -5.52 -18.29
C PHE A 398 -15.33 -4.09 -17.77
N ALA A 399 -14.62 -3.97 -16.65
CA ALA A 399 -14.26 -2.68 -16.06
C ALA A 399 -13.40 -1.83 -17.01
N THR A 400 -12.55 -2.48 -17.80
CA THR A 400 -11.67 -1.85 -18.78
C THR A 400 -12.47 -1.44 -20.02
N GLU A 401 -13.26 -2.35 -20.60
CA GLU A 401 -14.03 -2.07 -21.82
C GLU A 401 -15.06 -0.95 -21.64
N ASN A 402 -15.63 -0.83 -20.44
CA ASN A 402 -16.62 0.19 -20.10
C ASN A 402 -16.03 1.43 -19.40
N PHE A 403 -14.71 1.63 -19.49
CA PHE A 403 -14.03 2.82 -18.96
C PHE A 403 -14.25 3.09 -17.47
N LEU A 404 -14.53 2.04 -16.69
CA LEU A 404 -14.73 2.13 -15.24
C LEU A 404 -13.39 2.22 -14.51
N MET A 405 -12.34 1.61 -15.07
CA MET A 405 -10.99 1.65 -14.51
C MET A 405 -9.91 1.81 -15.58
N PRO A 406 -8.94 2.72 -15.40
CA PRO A 406 -7.82 2.86 -16.33
C PRO A 406 -6.86 1.66 -16.28
N ASN A 407 -6.80 0.98 -15.14
CA ASN A 407 -5.96 -0.20 -14.91
C ASN A 407 -6.69 -1.19 -13.99
N ALA A 408 -7.34 -2.20 -14.56
CA ALA A 408 -8.07 -3.22 -13.81
C ALA A 408 -7.14 -4.25 -13.13
N THR A 409 -5.82 -4.18 -13.36
CA THR A 409 -4.83 -5.03 -12.67
C THR A 409 -4.46 -4.52 -11.27
N ALA A 410 -4.94 -3.34 -10.90
CA ALA A 410 -4.65 -2.69 -9.62
C ALA A 410 -5.26 -3.43 -8.41
N GLY A 411 -4.52 -3.44 -7.31
CA GLY A 411 -4.89 -4.06 -6.04
C GLY A 411 -4.78 -3.12 -4.83
N THR A 412 -5.14 -3.63 -3.66
CA THR A 412 -4.90 -3.01 -2.35
C THR A 412 -4.65 -4.14 -1.36
N ASN A 413 -3.60 -4.05 -0.53
CA ASN A 413 -3.10 -5.21 0.22
C ASN A 413 -2.97 -6.47 -0.68
N GLY A 414 -2.38 -6.28 -1.87
CA GLY A 414 -2.36 -7.28 -2.93
C GLY A 414 -1.34 -8.39 -2.68
N GLY A 415 -1.27 -9.33 -3.63
CA GLY A 415 -0.24 -10.37 -3.64
C GLY A 415 1.17 -9.80 -3.85
N PHE A 416 2.18 -10.67 -3.77
CA PHE A 416 3.57 -10.31 -4.01
C PHE A 416 4.04 -10.86 -5.34
N ILE A 417 4.91 -10.11 -6.01
CA ILE A 417 5.75 -10.59 -7.11
C ILE A 417 7.14 -10.87 -6.58
N ILE A 418 7.66 -12.06 -6.87
CA ILE A 418 8.93 -12.57 -6.39
C ILE A 418 9.80 -12.95 -7.59
N ILE A 419 11.07 -12.56 -7.53
CA ILE A 419 12.10 -13.01 -8.47
C ILE A 419 12.90 -14.11 -7.77
N ALA A 420 12.77 -15.33 -8.27
CA ALA A 420 13.38 -16.53 -7.68
C ALA A 420 14.35 -17.21 -8.67
N PRO A 421 15.52 -17.66 -8.20
CA PRO A 421 16.39 -18.56 -8.95
C PRO A 421 15.70 -19.85 -9.40
N GLU A 422 16.18 -20.43 -10.51
CA GLU A 422 15.64 -21.69 -11.05
C GLU A 422 15.77 -22.83 -10.04
N GLU A 423 16.79 -22.77 -9.18
CA GLU A 423 17.14 -23.80 -8.21
C GLU A 423 16.11 -23.94 -7.08
N ILE A 424 15.37 -22.88 -6.74
CA ILE A 424 14.48 -22.87 -5.56
C ILE A 424 13.01 -22.57 -5.86
N HIS A 425 12.68 -22.17 -7.09
CA HIS A 425 11.35 -21.64 -7.39
C HIS A 425 10.20 -22.63 -7.16
N GLU A 426 10.43 -23.93 -7.39
CA GLU A 426 9.41 -24.96 -7.17
C GLU A 426 9.12 -25.17 -5.68
N ASP A 427 10.15 -25.16 -4.83
CA ASP A 427 10.02 -25.28 -3.38
C ASP A 427 9.30 -24.06 -2.79
N LEU A 428 9.63 -22.85 -3.28
CA LEU A 428 8.93 -21.62 -2.92
C LEU A 428 7.42 -21.73 -3.26
N ILE A 429 7.08 -22.17 -4.47
CA ILE A 429 5.69 -22.38 -4.91
C ILE A 429 4.98 -23.39 -4.01
N LYS A 430 5.66 -24.49 -3.66
CA LYS A 430 5.11 -25.53 -2.79
C LYS A 430 4.82 -25.01 -1.39
N ASP A 431 5.72 -24.22 -0.81
CA ASP A 431 5.51 -23.63 0.52
C ASP A 431 4.38 -22.59 0.53
N LEU A 432 4.28 -21.75 -0.51
CA LEU A 432 3.17 -20.82 -0.69
C LEU A 432 1.83 -21.56 -0.78
N LYS A 433 1.76 -22.63 -1.57
CA LYS A 433 0.56 -23.50 -1.67
C LYS A 433 0.22 -24.16 -0.33
N TYR A 434 1.23 -24.63 0.41
CA TYR A 434 1.03 -25.21 1.73
C TYR A 434 0.43 -24.22 2.74
N LYS A 435 0.74 -22.92 2.60
CA LYS A 435 0.12 -21.84 3.38
C LYS A 435 -1.25 -21.39 2.85
N GLY A 436 -1.79 -22.04 1.82
CA GLY A 436 -3.12 -21.77 1.27
C GLY A 436 -3.16 -20.70 0.18
N TYR A 437 -2.02 -20.32 -0.38
CA TYR A 437 -1.94 -19.39 -1.50
C TYR A 437 -2.00 -20.10 -2.85
N ASP A 438 -2.20 -19.33 -3.92
CA ASP A 438 -2.34 -19.82 -5.29
C ASP A 438 -1.25 -19.21 -6.20
N PRO A 439 0.03 -19.60 -6.02
CA PRO A 439 1.14 -18.98 -6.73
C PRO A 439 1.25 -19.45 -8.19
N TYR A 440 1.68 -18.53 -9.06
CA TYR A 440 1.89 -18.76 -10.49
C TYR A 440 3.25 -18.24 -10.94
N ILE A 441 3.92 -19.00 -11.82
CA ILE A 441 5.02 -18.45 -12.62
C ILE A 441 4.40 -17.60 -13.72
N ILE A 442 4.61 -16.29 -13.64
CA ILE A 442 4.04 -15.31 -14.57
C ILE A 442 5.02 -14.87 -15.65
N GLY A 443 6.30 -15.21 -15.51
CA GLY A 443 7.33 -14.86 -16.47
C GLY A 443 8.72 -15.34 -16.07
N GLU A 444 9.72 -14.87 -16.80
CA GLU A 444 11.13 -15.13 -16.53
C GLU A 444 12.03 -13.97 -16.96
N ILE A 445 13.23 -13.92 -16.42
CA ILE A 445 14.29 -13.03 -16.89
C ILE A 445 14.96 -13.66 -18.10
N VAL A 446 14.90 -12.99 -19.26
CA VAL A 446 15.48 -13.52 -20.52
C VAL A 446 16.88 -12.99 -20.80
N GLU A 447 17.22 -11.81 -20.26
CA GLU A 447 18.50 -11.15 -20.47
C GLU A 447 18.82 -10.18 -19.31
N LYS A 448 20.11 -9.99 -19.00
CA LYS A 448 20.60 -8.98 -18.05
C LYS A 448 21.22 -7.79 -18.80
N GLY A 449 21.09 -6.59 -18.23
CA GLY A 449 21.63 -5.34 -18.79
C GLY A 449 20.64 -4.56 -19.66
N LYS A 450 19.39 -5.00 -19.75
CA LYS A 450 18.38 -4.41 -20.63
C LYS A 450 17.05 -4.25 -19.92
N GLN A 451 16.77 -3.06 -19.41
CA GLN A 451 15.57 -2.75 -18.61
C GLN A 451 14.27 -2.67 -19.45
N GLN A 452 13.71 -3.82 -19.80
CA GLN A 452 12.51 -3.94 -20.64
C GLN A 452 11.57 -5.03 -20.12
N VAL A 453 10.30 -4.94 -20.48
CA VAL A 453 9.32 -5.99 -20.23
C VAL A 453 8.58 -6.32 -21.52
N ASP A 454 8.64 -7.59 -21.93
CA ASP A 454 7.79 -8.12 -22.98
C ASP A 454 6.55 -8.73 -22.34
N ALA A 455 5.36 -8.43 -22.85
CA ALA A 455 4.10 -8.94 -22.32
C ALA A 455 3.16 -9.40 -23.44
N PRO A 456 2.28 -10.38 -23.19
CA PRO A 456 1.36 -10.84 -24.23
C PRO A 456 0.31 -9.76 -24.51
N LYS A 457 -0.10 -9.59 -25.78
CA LYS A 457 -1.12 -8.60 -26.18
C LYS A 457 -2.42 -8.63 -25.38
N LYS A 458 -2.76 -9.77 -24.76
CA LYS A 458 -3.97 -9.92 -23.93
C LYS A 458 -4.04 -8.94 -22.76
N ILE A 459 -2.90 -8.42 -22.26
CA ILE A 459 -2.93 -7.45 -21.15
C ILE A 459 -3.68 -6.15 -21.51
N LYS A 460 -3.80 -5.82 -22.81
CA LYS A 460 -4.61 -4.69 -23.30
C LYS A 460 -6.09 -4.81 -22.99
N LYS A 461 -6.57 -6.01 -22.67
CA LYS A 461 -7.96 -6.23 -22.22
C LYS A 461 -8.21 -5.68 -20.82
N TYR A 462 -7.16 -5.39 -20.05
CA TYR A 462 -7.26 -5.04 -18.62
C TYR A 462 -6.70 -3.66 -18.29
N ILE A 463 -6.19 -2.94 -19.29
CA ILE A 463 -5.50 -1.66 -19.13
C ILE A 463 -5.98 -0.74 -20.24
N LEU A 464 -6.59 0.38 -19.88
CA LEU A 464 -6.91 1.48 -20.79
C LEU A 464 -5.81 2.55 -20.81
N ASP A 465 -5.07 2.68 -19.71
CA ASP A 465 -4.02 3.69 -19.58
C ASP A 465 -2.87 3.45 -20.57
N GLN A 466 -2.80 4.31 -21.58
CA GLN A 466 -1.78 4.21 -22.62
C GLN A 466 -0.37 4.43 -22.07
N GLU A 467 -0.20 5.26 -21.03
CA GLU A 467 1.11 5.50 -20.42
C GLU A 467 1.66 4.22 -19.77
N ILE A 468 0.77 3.38 -19.22
CA ILE A 468 1.13 2.05 -18.68
C ILE A 468 1.44 1.09 -19.83
N ILE A 469 0.57 1.01 -20.85
CA ILE A 469 0.76 0.10 -22.00
C ILE A 469 2.10 0.36 -22.70
N ASP A 470 2.47 1.63 -22.87
CA ASP A 470 3.71 2.05 -23.55
C ASP A 470 4.99 1.63 -22.80
N LYS A 471 4.88 1.16 -21.55
CA LYS A 471 6.02 0.58 -20.81
C LYS A 471 6.34 -0.86 -21.21
N PHE A 472 5.47 -1.52 -21.96
CA PHE A 472 5.59 -2.94 -22.31
C PHE A 472 5.74 -3.14 -23.83
N ASN A 473 6.63 -4.05 -24.22
CA ASN A 473 6.72 -4.53 -25.60
C ASN A 473 5.71 -5.67 -25.78
N LEU A 474 4.63 -5.42 -26.52
CA LEU A 474 3.55 -6.40 -26.66
C LEU A 474 3.79 -7.38 -27.81
N TYR A 475 3.67 -8.68 -27.53
CA TYR A 475 3.79 -9.75 -28.53
C TYR A 475 2.48 -10.49 -28.81
#